data_AF-A0A2H1HN49-F1
#
_entry.id   AF-A0A2H1HN49-F1
#
_cell.length_a   1.000
_cell.length_b   1.000
_cell.length_c   1.000
_cell.angle_alpha   90.00
_cell.angle_beta   90.00
_cell.angle_gamma   90.00
#
_symmetry.space_group_name_H-M   'P 1'
#
loop_
_entity.id
_entity.type
_entity.pdbx_description
1 polymer ?
#
loop_
_entity_poly.entity_id
_entity_poly.type
_entity_poly.pdbx_seq_one_letter_code
_entity_poly.pdbx_strand_id
1 'polypeptide(L)'
;MPPRPGSPPAEQPLSGGLQRVPPPSEPQPSDEQRREEAARQQRAAARAQKEAEVPSFGRDLLRSVGLAVFAQVFFGSTILLVRWRVLHYNNLEPVEDAHSWAQVVVMVIALMWVFLQMKRPRPDLGFRRSGLVPFLLIAVVLVTLVQLVAMLVWPLLIGPDLKSFTVLAEVWSDPVAFLIAAGVALFLNAMFTAIVLPMITCGWKAALVCLLPYLGMIVLGGYLAVVVLDSPPLMTGAALWMGAGLVGLVLLAASSLVVVWFRRDDIGAERTRAASGSMSGRPSL
;
A
#
# COMPACT_ATOMS: atom_id res chain seq x y z
N MET A 1 68.98 -64.16 -30.01
CA MET A 1 68.77 -64.62 -28.61
C MET A 1 69.57 -63.68 -27.74
N PRO A 2 68.93 -62.84 -26.88
CA PRO A 2 68.42 -63.22 -25.55
C PRO A 2 66.92 -62.82 -25.33
N PRO A 3 66.31 -63.04 -24.13
CA PRO A 3 64.89 -63.38 -23.97
C PRO A 3 63.92 -62.22 -23.66
N ARG A 4 62.63 -62.51 -23.90
CA ARG A 4 61.44 -61.68 -23.63
C ARG A 4 61.23 -61.38 -22.14
N PRO A 5 60.87 -60.14 -21.75
CA PRO A 5 60.34 -59.84 -20.43
C PRO A 5 58.84 -60.19 -20.36
N GLY A 6 58.49 -60.97 -19.33
CA GLY A 6 57.13 -61.39 -19.02
C GLY A 6 56.23 -60.26 -18.51
N SER A 7 54.95 -60.39 -18.84
CA SER A 7 53.85 -59.56 -18.39
C SER A 7 53.60 -59.75 -16.88
N PRO A 8 53.27 -58.67 -16.13
CA PRO A 8 52.84 -58.80 -14.74
C PRO A 8 51.42 -59.42 -14.63
N PRO A 9 51.11 -60.05 -13.50
CA PRO A 9 49.93 -60.90 -13.34
C PRO A 9 48.62 -60.10 -13.27
N ALA A 10 47.56 -60.72 -13.81
CA ALA A 10 46.20 -60.23 -13.77
C ALA A 10 45.70 -60.11 -12.32
N GLU A 11 45.48 -58.87 -11.86
CA GLU A 11 44.71 -58.61 -10.66
C GLU A 11 43.24 -58.96 -10.94
N GLN A 12 42.76 -59.96 -10.22
CA GLN A 12 41.35 -60.31 -10.12
C GLN A 12 40.59 -59.12 -9.52
N PRO A 13 39.52 -58.60 -10.15
CA PRO A 13 38.60 -57.75 -9.44
C PRO A 13 37.85 -58.62 -8.42
N LEU A 14 38.13 -58.38 -7.14
CA LEU A 14 37.30 -58.77 -6.02
C LEU A 14 35.85 -58.36 -6.31
N SER A 15 35.09 -59.31 -6.83
CA SER A 15 33.64 -59.20 -7.03
C SER A 15 32.96 -59.33 -5.67
N GLY A 16 33.19 -58.35 -4.80
CA GLY A 16 32.37 -58.09 -3.63
C GLY A 16 31.06 -57.49 -4.10
N GLY A 17 30.16 -58.35 -4.58
CA GLY A 17 28.79 -58.00 -4.90
C GLY A 17 28.08 -57.54 -3.63
N LEU A 18 28.18 -56.24 -3.31
CA LEU A 18 27.15 -55.56 -2.54
C LEU A 18 25.90 -55.60 -3.41
N GLN A 19 25.11 -56.66 -3.21
CA GLN A 19 23.75 -56.79 -3.70
C GLN A 19 22.98 -55.57 -3.18
N ARG A 20 22.94 -54.50 -3.97
CA ARG A 20 22.06 -53.36 -3.75
C ARG A 20 20.65 -53.94 -3.78
N VAL A 21 20.09 -54.17 -2.60
CA VAL A 21 18.67 -54.41 -2.42
C VAL A 21 17.95 -53.27 -3.16
N PRO A 22 17.13 -53.57 -4.18
CA PRO A 22 16.36 -52.54 -4.84
C PRO A 22 15.50 -51.85 -3.77
N PRO A 23 15.44 -50.51 -3.74
CA PRO A 23 14.58 -49.82 -2.79
C PRO A 23 13.16 -50.38 -2.91
N PRO A 24 12.44 -50.58 -1.79
CA PRO A 24 11.08 -51.09 -1.82
C PRO A 24 10.27 -50.24 -2.77
N SER A 25 9.62 -50.89 -3.74
CA SER A 25 8.76 -50.24 -4.73
C SER A 25 7.70 -49.45 -3.96
N GLU A 26 7.78 -48.12 -4.01
CA GLU A 26 6.75 -47.27 -3.41
C GLU A 26 5.38 -47.73 -3.94
N PRO A 27 4.40 -47.97 -3.06
CA PRO A 27 3.09 -48.41 -3.50
C PRO A 27 2.55 -47.36 -4.46
N GLN A 28 2.30 -47.77 -5.71
CA GLN A 28 1.75 -46.84 -6.71
C GLN A 28 0.47 -46.23 -6.15
N PRO A 29 0.34 -44.90 -6.13
CA PRO A 29 -0.85 -44.24 -5.64
C PRO A 29 -2.05 -44.74 -6.44
N SER A 30 -3.08 -45.15 -5.71
CA SER A 30 -4.35 -45.61 -6.28
C SER A 30 -4.96 -44.56 -7.21
N ASP A 31 -5.76 -44.99 -8.18
CA ASP A 31 -6.38 -44.06 -9.14
C ASP A 31 -7.25 -42.99 -8.45
N GLU A 32 -7.82 -43.31 -7.28
CA GLU A 32 -8.52 -42.35 -6.43
C GLU A 32 -7.59 -41.29 -5.85
N GLN A 33 -6.41 -41.68 -5.34
CA GLN A 33 -5.42 -40.73 -4.82
C GLN A 33 -4.91 -39.80 -5.93
N ARG A 34 -4.67 -40.31 -7.15
CA ARG A 34 -4.26 -39.47 -8.29
C ARG A 34 -5.36 -38.49 -8.69
N ARG A 35 -6.62 -38.89 -8.64
CA ARG A 35 -7.78 -38.02 -8.92
C ARG A 35 -7.94 -36.95 -7.85
N GLU A 36 -7.79 -37.30 -6.57
CA GLU A 36 -7.84 -36.33 -5.47
C GLU A 36 -6.68 -35.33 -5.54
N GLU A 37 -5.46 -35.78 -5.82
CA GLU A 37 -4.30 -34.91 -6.01
C GLU A 37 -4.47 -33.99 -7.22
N ALA A 38 -4.95 -34.51 -8.35
CA ALA A 38 -5.25 -33.70 -9.53
C ALA A 38 -6.35 -32.66 -9.23
N ALA A 39 -7.40 -33.04 -8.49
CA ALA A 39 -8.44 -32.10 -8.07
C ALA A 39 -7.92 -31.04 -7.08
N ARG A 40 -7.03 -31.41 -6.16
CA ARG A 40 -6.35 -30.47 -5.25
C ARG A 40 -5.43 -29.52 -6.03
N GLN A 41 -4.66 -30.04 -6.98
CA GLN A 41 -3.80 -29.23 -7.85
C GLN A 41 -4.61 -28.31 -8.75
N GLN A 42 -5.72 -28.77 -9.34
CA GLN A 42 -6.62 -27.93 -10.13
C GLN A 42 -7.28 -26.85 -9.28
N ARG A 43 -7.72 -27.16 -8.05
CA ARG A 43 -8.26 -26.16 -7.12
C ARG A 43 -7.19 -25.16 -6.67
N ALA A 44 -5.97 -25.62 -6.44
CA ALA A 44 -4.82 -24.77 -6.12
C ALA A 44 -4.45 -23.88 -7.31
N ALA A 45 -4.44 -24.41 -8.53
CA ALA A 45 -4.19 -23.67 -9.76
C ALA A 45 -5.31 -22.67 -10.07
N ALA A 46 -6.57 -23.04 -9.86
CA ALA A 46 -7.71 -22.13 -10.02
C ALA A 46 -7.72 -21.03 -8.95
N ARG A 47 -7.30 -21.32 -7.72
CA ARG A 47 -7.07 -20.30 -6.68
C ARG A 47 -5.90 -19.39 -7.06
N ALA A 48 -4.79 -19.95 -7.50
CA ALA A 48 -3.63 -19.20 -7.97
C ALA A 48 -3.97 -18.33 -9.19
N GLN A 49 -4.81 -18.81 -10.11
CA GLN A 49 -5.31 -18.03 -11.25
C GLN A 49 -6.25 -16.90 -10.79
N LYS A 50 -7.16 -17.15 -9.85
CA LYS A 50 -8.00 -16.10 -9.26
C LYS A 50 -7.18 -15.07 -8.47
N GLU A 51 -6.10 -15.50 -7.83
CA GLU A 51 -5.16 -14.61 -7.12
C GLU A 51 -4.27 -13.82 -8.11
N ALA A 52 -3.97 -14.40 -9.27
CA ALA A 52 -3.21 -13.77 -10.34
C ALA A 52 -4.05 -12.84 -11.25
N GLU A 53 -5.38 -12.97 -11.25
CA GLU A 53 -6.27 -12.11 -12.02
C GLU A 53 -6.27 -10.69 -11.43
N VAL A 54 -5.38 -9.86 -11.97
CA VAL A 54 -5.26 -8.45 -11.62
C VAL A 54 -6.58 -7.75 -11.94
N PRO A 55 -7.26 -7.11 -10.97
CA PRO A 55 -8.50 -6.39 -11.23
C PRO A 55 -8.38 -5.36 -12.35
N SER A 56 -9.52 -5.09 -13.00
CA SER A 56 -9.64 -3.98 -13.93
C SER A 56 -9.37 -2.64 -13.21
N PHE A 57 -8.78 -1.70 -13.95
CA PHE A 57 -8.43 -0.37 -13.46
C PHE A 57 -9.61 0.33 -12.77
N GLY A 58 -10.80 0.29 -13.39
CA GLY A 58 -12.01 0.89 -12.83
C GLY A 58 -12.47 0.24 -11.53
N ARG A 59 -12.31 -1.08 -11.36
CA ARG A 59 -12.71 -1.77 -10.12
C ARG A 59 -11.80 -1.41 -8.95
N ASP A 60 -10.50 -1.29 -9.18
CA ASP A 60 -9.58 -0.82 -8.15
C ASP A 60 -9.82 0.65 -7.81
N LEU A 61 -10.15 1.49 -8.79
CA LEU A 61 -10.50 2.90 -8.56
C LEU A 61 -11.80 3.05 -7.76
N LEU A 62 -12.85 2.32 -8.15
CA LEU A 62 -14.13 2.31 -7.45
C LEU A 62 -13.97 1.83 -6.01
N ARG A 63 -13.14 0.79 -5.79
CA ARG A 63 -12.81 0.32 -4.45
C ARG A 63 -12.09 1.42 -3.65
N SER A 64 -11.11 2.08 -4.25
CA SER A 64 -10.35 3.15 -3.60
C SER A 64 -11.27 4.31 -3.17
N VAL A 65 -12.20 4.71 -4.03
CA VAL A 65 -13.23 5.70 -3.72
C VAL A 65 -14.17 5.18 -2.62
N GLY A 66 -14.62 3.93 -2.71
CA GLY A 66 -15.47 3.31 -1.68
C GLY A 66 -14.82 3.28 -0.29
N LEU A 67 -13.50 3.03 -0.22
CA LEU A 67 -12.74 3.11 1.03
C LEU A 67 -12.65 4.54 1.56
N ALA A 68 -12.50 5.54 0.68
CA ALA A 68 -12.53 6.94 1.08
C ALA A 68 -13.90 7.35 1.60
N VAL A 69 -14.99 6.97 0.93
CA VAL A 69 -16.36 7.21 1.42
C VAL A 69 -16.55 6.57 2.79
N PHE A 70 -16.13 5.31 2.96
CA PHE A 70 -16.17 4.64 4.25
C PHE A 70 -15.39 5.40 5.33
N ALA A 71 -14.16 5.85 5.03
CA ALA A 71 -13.36 6.62 5.97
C ALA A 71 -14.04 7.96 6.33
N GLN A 72 -14.60 8.67 5.35
CA GLN A 72 -15.35 9.91 5.60
C GLN A 72 -16.57 9.69 6.49
N VAL A 73 -17.35 8.63 6.26
CA VAL A 73 -18.52 8.31 7.10
C VAL A 73 -18.08 7.91 8.51
N PHE A 74 -17.09 7.03 8.62
CA PHE A 74 -16.58 6.57 9.91
C PHE A 74 -16.02 7.74 10.73
N PHE A 75 -15.10 8.53 10.18
CA PHE A 75 -14.51 9.65 10.91
C PHE A 75 -15.46 10.84 11.05
N GLY A 76 -16.34 11.08 10.09
CA GLY A 76 -17.43 12.06 10.23
C GLY A 76 -18.36 11.73 11.39
N SER A 77 -18.65 10.44 11.63
CA SER A 77 -19.42 10.02 12.81
C SER A 77 -18.70 10.34 14.13
N THR A 78 -17.36 10.33 14.15
CA THR A 78 -16.61 10.71 15.36
C THR A 78 -16.77 12.20 15.70
N ILE A 79 -16.97 13.07 14.70
CA ILE A 79 -17.27 14.49 14.94
C ILE A 79 -18.60 14.63 15.70
N LEU A 80 -19.62 13.84 15.33
CA LEU A 80 -20.89 13.79 16.08
C LEU A 80 -20.71 13.26 17.50
N LEU A 81 -19.88 12.23 17.69
CA LEU A 81 -19.59 11.68 19.02
C LEU A 81 -18.87 12.68 19.92
N VAL A 82 -17.98 13.51 19.37
CA VAL A 82 -17.35 14.63 20.11
C VAL A 82 -18.39 15.69 20.44
N ARG A 83 -19.21 16.11 19.47
CA ARG A 83 -20.30 17.07 19.69
C ARG A 83 -21.29 16.63 20.79
N TRP A 84 -21.61 15.33 20.85
CA TRP A 84 -22.48 14.78 21.88
C TRP A 84 -21.75 14.48 23.20
N ARG A 85 -20.46 14.82 23.31
CA ARG A 85 -19.61 14.58 24.48
C ARG A 85 -19.59 13.11 24.92
N VAL A 86 -19.67 12.21 23.95
CA VAL A 86 -19.59 10.75 24.18
C VAL A 86 -18.13 10.31 24.21
N LEU A 87 -17.26 10.98 23.45
CA LEU A 87 -15.83 10.72 23.45
C LEU A 87 -15.16 11.39 24.66
N HIS A 88 -14.48 10.58 25.45
CA HIS A 88 -13.75 11.00 26.63
C HIS A 88 -12.26 10.69 26.48
N TYR A 89 -11.43 11.57 27.02
CA TYR A 89 -10.02 11.31 27.27
C TYR A 89 -9.86 10.20 28.31
N ASN A 90 -8.65 9.65 28.44
CA ASN A 90 -8.35 8.57 29.39
C ASN A 90 -8.51 8.98 30.87
N ASN A 91 -8.58 10.29 31.14
CA ASN A 91 -8.90 10.86 32.46
C ASN A 91 -10.41 11.05 32.68
N LEU A 92 -11.27 10.52 31.80
CA LEU A 92 -12.73 10.66 31.81
C LEU A 92 -13.23 12.09 31.57
N GLU A 93 -12.40 13.02 31.10
CA GLU A 93 -12.86 14.33 30.64
C GLU A 93 -13.41 14.22 29.22
N PRO A 94 -14.55 14.84 28.89
CA PRO A 94 -15.07 14.82 27.53
C PRO A 94 -14.16 15.63 26.59
N VAL A 95 -14.09 15.21 25.33
CA VAL A 95 -13.50 16.04 24.27
C VAL A 95 -14.51 17.16 23.96
N GLU A 96 -14.16 18.40 24.26
CA GLU A 96 -15.13 19.51 24.21
C GLU A 96 -15.16 20.30 22.89
N ASP A 97 -14.11 20.19 22.05
CA ASP A 97 -13.96 21.00 20.84
C ASP A 97 -14.16 20.17 19.56
N ALA A 98 -15.40 20.08 19.11
CA ALA A 98 -15.75 19.40 17.86
C ALA A 98 -15.14 20.08 16.62
N HIS A 99 -14.88 21.40 16.68
CA HIS A 99 -14.26 22.16 15.60
C HIS A 99 -12.79 21.76 15.43
N SER A 100 -12.01 21.78 16.51
CA SER A 100 -10.61 21.32 16.47
C SER A 100 -10.50 19.83 16.18
N TRP A 101 -11.43 19.01 16.66
CA TRP A 101 -11.46 17.59 16.30
C TRP A 101 -11.65 17.38 14.79
N ALA A 102 -12.59 18.10 14.17
CA ALA A 102 -12.83 18.02 12.73
C ALA A 102 -11.59 18.41 11.91
N GLN A 103 -10.81 19.40 12.36
CA GLN A 103 -9.56 19.79 11.70
C GLN A 103 -8.54 18.64 11.71
N VAL A 104 -8.33 17.98 12.86
CA VAL A 104 -7.42 16.84 12.97
C VAL A 104 -7.91 15.65 12.13
N VAL A 105 -9.22 15.44 12.07
CA VAL A 105 -9.85 14.39 11.26
C VAL A 105 -9.50 14.51 9.77
N VAL A 106 -9.32 15.71 9.22
CA VAL A 106 -8.86 15.92 7.83
C VAL A 106 -7.55 15.18 7.57
N MET A 107 -6.58 15.32 8.48
CA MET A 107 -5.28 14.66 8.39
C MET A 107 -5.41 13.15 8.63
N VAL A 108 -6.18 12.73 9.64
CA VAL A 108 -6.34 11.31 9.97
C VAL A 108 -6.95 10.53 8.81
N ILE A 109 -7.92 11.11 8.08
CA ILE A 109 -8.53 10.45 6.92
C ILE A 109 -7.50 10.27 5.79
N ALA A 110 -6.73 11.32 5.48
CA ALA A 110 -5.69 11.26 4.46
C ALA A 110 -4.63 10.19 4.79
N LEU A 111 -4.23 10.11 6.05
CA LEU A 111 -3.32 9.10 6.58
C LEU A 111 -3.92 7.69 6.44
N MET A 112 -5.13 7.50 6.95
CA MET A 112 -5.79 6.19 7.03
C MET A 112 -6.09 5.61 5.66
N TRP A 113 -6.49 6.45 4.70
CA TRP A 113 -6.86 6.00 3.36
C TRP A 113 -5.74 5.21 2.68
N VAL A 114 -4.47 5.63 2.81
CA VAL A 114 -3.33 4.92 2.20
C VAL A 114 -3.19 3.51 2.77
N PHE A 115 -3.37 3.34 4.08
CA PHE A 115 -3.29 2.04 4.72
C PHE A 115 -4.49 1.14 4.38
N LEU A 116 -5.69 1.70 4.24
CA LEU A 116 -6.90 0.95 3.85
C LEU A 116 -6.79 0.33 2.44
N GLN A 117 -5.95 0.89 1.57
CA GLN A 117 -5.71 0.31 0.25
C GLN A 117 -4.93 -1.01 0.30
N MET A 118 -4.12 -1.22 1.34
CA MET A 118 -3.26 -2.38 1.47
C MET A 118 -4.06 -3.69 1.44
N LYS A 119 -3.61 -4.62 0.61
CA LYS A 119 -4.08 -6.02 0.60
C LYS A 119 -2.88 -6.95 0.66
N ARG A 120 -2.50 -7.38 1.87
CA ARG A 120 -1.46 -8.41 2.09
C ARG A 120 -1.67 -9.70 1.27
N PRO A 121 -2.90 -10.18 1.00
CA PRO A 121 -3.09 -11.39 0.20
C PRO A 121 -2.73 -11.23 -1.27
N ARG A 122 -2.55 -10.00 -1.78
CA ARG A 122 -2.21 -9.78 -3.18
C ARG A 122 -0.69 -9.65 -3.37
N PRO A 123 -0.12 -10.21 -4.45
CA PRO A 123 1.32 -10.08 -4.76
C PRO A 123 1.76 -8.65 -5.11
N ASP A 124 0.82 -7.71 -5.22
CA ASP A 124 1.06 -6.29 -5.45
C ASP A 124 0.80 -5.42 -4.22
N LEU A 125 0.50 -6.05 -3.07
CA LEU A 125 0.12 -5.43 -1.79
C LEU A 125 -1.10 -4.49 -1.88
N GLY A 126 -1.91 -4.60 -2.94
CA GLY A 126 -3.04 -3.70 -3.22
C GLY A 126 -2.71 -2.53 -4.14
N PHE A 127 -1.45 -2.36 -4.57
CA PHE A 127 -1.00 -1.31 -5.48
C PHE A 127 -0.56 -1.89 -6.83
N ARG A 128 -1.32 -1.59 -7.89
CA ARG A 128 -1.11 -2.15 -9.24
C ARG A 128 0.34 -2.02 -9.71
N ARG A 129 0.90 -3.08 -10.31
CA ARG A 129 2.27 -3.06 -10.88
C ARG A 129 2.37 -2.26 -12.18
N SER A 130 1.32 -2.31 -13.02
CA SER A 130 1.22 -1.54 -14.26
C SER A 130 0.28 -0.34 -14.09
N GLY A 131 0.71 0.85 -14.52
CA GLY A 131 -0.10 2.07 -14.44
C GLY A 131 -0.30 2.59 -13.02
N LEU A 132 0.65 2.33 -12.10
CA LEU A 132 0.61 2.80 -10.71
C LEU A 132 0.50 4.31 -10.61
N VAL A 133 1.34 5.02 -11.37
CA VAL A 133 1.41 6.50 -11.37
C VAL A 133 0.06 7.12 -11.76
N PRO A 134 -0.51 6.84 -12.96
CA PRO A 134 -1.81 7.43 -13.32
C PRO A 134 -2.94 6.97 -12.40
N PHE A 135 -2.88 5.73 -11.89
CA PHE A 135 -3.86 5.25 -10.91
C PHE A 135 -3.83 6.09 -9.63
N LEU A 136 -2.66 6.29 -9.01
CA LEU A 136 -2.54 7.01 -7.75
C LEU A 136 -2.88 8.49 -7.90
N LEU A 137 -2.48 9.14 -8.99
CA LEU A 137 -2.84 10.53 -9.26
C LEU A 137 -4.35 10.71 -9.36
N ILE A 138 -5.03 9.86 -10.15
CA ILE A 138 -6.50 9.93 -10.29
C ILE A 138 -7.18 9.57 -8.96
N ALA A 139 -6.70 8.54 -8.27
CA ALA A 139 -7.27 8.11 -6.99
C ALA A 139 -7.17 9.21 -5.94
N VAL A 140 -6.00 9.85 -5.77
CA VAL A 140 -5.81 10.94 -4.81
C VAL A 140 -6.69 12.14 -5.12
N VAL A 141 -6.84 12.52 -6.39
CA VAL A 141 -7.76 13.59 -6.79
C VAL A 141 -9.20 13.23 -6.43
N LEU A 142 -9.67 12.03 -6.80
CA LEU A 142 -11.05 11.61 -6.48
C LEU A 142 -11.30 11.53 -4.98
N VAL A 143 -10.33 11.07 -4.20
CA VAL A 143 -10.45 10.95 -2.75
C VAL A 143 -10.45 12.31 -2.08
N THR A 144 -9.66 13.25 -2.60
CA THR A 144 -9.71 14.66 -2.20
C THR A 144 -11.09 15.25 -2.48
N LEU A 145 -11.68 14.97 -3.65
CA LEU A 145 -13.05 15.43 -3.96
C LEU A 145 -14.09 14.84 -3.00
N VAL A 146 -14.00 13.54 -2.69
CA VAL A 146 -14.88 12.89 -1.70
C VAL A 146 -14.72 13.53 -0.33
N GLN A 147 -13.50 13.86 0.07
CA GLN A 147 -13.21 14.56 1.31
C GLN A 147 -13.80 15.97 1.33
N LEU A 148 -13.69 16.72 0.23
CA LEU A 148 -14.29 18.05 0.13
C LEU A 148 -15.82 18.00 0.20
N VAL A 149 -16.45 17.04 -0.49
CA VAL A 149 -17.89 16.82 -0.39
C VAL A 149 -18.30 16.53 1.05
N ALA A 150 -17.52 15.73 1.79
CA ALA A 150 -17.77 15.49 3.21
C ALA A 150 -17.60 16.77 4.04
N MET A 151 -16.53 17.54 3.82
CA MET A 151 -16.27 18.81 4.52
C MET A 151 -17.38 19.84 4.32
N LEU A 152 -18.08 19.85 3.18
CA LEU A 152 -19.26 20.69 2.97
C LEU A 152 -20.42 20.35 3.93
N VAL A 153 -20.48 19.12 4.42
CA VAL A 153 -21.51 18.64 5.37
C VAL A 153 -21.07 18.88 6.82
N TRP A 154 -19.76 19.02 7.08
CA TRP A 154 -19.22 19.09 8.44
C TRP A 154 -19.72 20.29 9.27
N PRO A 155 -19.97 21.50 8.73
CA PRO A 155 -20.60 22.57 9.50
C PRO A 155 -21.89 22.13 10.21
N LEU A 156 -22.69 21.26 9.57
CA LEU A 156 -23.91 20.69 10.16
C LEU A 156 -23.59 19.68 11.28
N LEU A 157 -22.50 18.92 11.12
CA LEU A 157 -22.05 17.93 12.10
C LEU A 157 -21.45 18.59 13.34
N ILE A 158 -20.63 19.63 13.17
CA ILE A 158 -19.97 20.40 14.24
C ILE A 158 -21.01 21.24 14.98
N GLY A 159 -21.92 21.91 14.26
CA GLY A 159 -23.02 22.68 14.85
C GLY A 159 -22.51 23.89 15.66
N PRO A 160 -22.90 24.04 16.94
CA PRO A 160 -22.64 25.26 17.71
C PRO A 160 -21.16 25.49 18.04
N ASP A 161 -20.32 24.45 18.00
CA ASP A 161 -18.89 24.56 18.30
C ASP A 161 -18.08 25.15 17.12
N LEU A 162 -18.73 25.36 15.97
CA LEU A 162 -18.10 25.85 14.75
C LEU A 162 -17.68 27.32 14.91
N LYS A 163 -16.37 27.59 14.79
CA LYS A 163 -15.83 28.95 14.87
C LYS A 163 -16.07 29.70 13.55
N SER A 164 -16.80 30.81 13.61
CA SER A 164 -17.05 31.69 12.46
C SER A 164 -15.75 32.33 11.93
N PHE A 165 -15.77 32.78 10.67
CA PHE A 165 -14.63 33.42 9.99
C PHE A 165 -13.40 32.53 9.79
N THR A 166 -13.60 31.22 9.83
CA THR A 166 -12.55 30.22 9.56
C THR A 166 -12.78 29.57 8.21
N VAL A 167 -11.71 29.10 7.58
CA VAL A 167 -11.79 28.31 6.34
C VAL A 167 -12.79 27.16 6.49
N LEU A 168 -12.78 26.45 7.63
CA LEU A 168 -13.68 25.32 7.87
C LEU A 168 -15.17 25.72 7.92
N ALA A 169 -15.49 26.88 8.48
CA ALA A 169 -16.86 27.36 8.56
C ALA A 169 -17.37 27.89 7.22
N GLU A 170 -16.48 28.45 6.40
CA GLU A 170 -16.86 29.15 5.16
C GLU A 170 -16.71 28.31 3.89
N VAL A 171 -16.31 27.03 3.98
CA VAL A 171 -16.10 26.13 2.81
C VAL A 171 -17.29 26.12 1.83
N TRP A 172 -18.53 26.25 2.34
CA TRP A 172 -19.73 26.26 1.50
C TRP A 172 -20.01 27.63 0.84
N SER A 173 -19.70 28.73 1.52
CA SER A 173 -20.14 30.08 1.13
C SER A 173 -19.06 30.90 0.44
N ASP A 174 -17.79 30.64 0.73
CA ASP A 174 -16.66 31.38 0.17
C ASP A 174 -15.81 30.47 -0.76
N PRO A 175 -15.69 30.80 -2.06
CA PRO A 175 -14.82 30.06 -2.97
C PRO A 175 -13.34 30.05 -2.53
N VAL A 176 -12.87 31.05 -1.78
CA VAL A 176 -11.48 31.09 -1.29
C VAL A 176 -11.26 30.04 -0.21
N ALA A 177 -12.18 29.96 0.77
CA ALA A 177 -12.18 28.92 1.78
C ALA A 177 -12.21 27.53 1.14
N PHE A 178 -13.06 27.33 0.12
CA PHE A 178 -13.12 26.09 -0.64
C PHE A 178 -11.77 25.74 -1.29
N LEU A 179 -11.12 26.69 -1.96
CA LEU A 179 -9.81 26.47 -2.59
C LEU A 179 -8.70 26.16 -1.57
N ILE A 180 -8.70 26.81 -0.40
CA ILE A 180 -7.74 26.52 0.67
C ILE A 180 -7.95 25.09 1.19
N ALA A 181 -9.20 24.72 1.50
CA ALA A 181 -9.55 23.37 1.94
C ALA A 181 -9.16 22.32 0.90
N ALA A 182 -9.42 22.58 -0.39
CA ALA A 182 -9.04 21.73 -1.51
C ALA A 182 -7.52 21.55 -1.61
N GLY A 183 -6.76 22.65 -1.54
CA GLY A 183 -5.30 22.63 -1.59
C GLY A 183 -4.68 21.84 -0.44
N VAL A 184 -5.12 22.10 0.80
CA VAL A 184 -4.64 21.37 1.99
C VAL A 184 -5.01 19.89 1.93
N ALA A 185 -6.26 19.56 1.63
CA ALA A 185 -6.69 18.16 1.56
C ALA A 185 -5.92 17.40 0.47
N LEU A 186 -5.71 18.03 -0.69
CA LEU A 186 -4.91 17.45 -1.77
C LEU A 186 -3.46 17.23 -1.34
N PHE A 187 -2.85 18.25 -0.72
CA PHE A 187 -1.49 18.18 -0.20
C PHE A 187 -1.32 17.03 0.79
N LEU A 188 -2.21 16.92 1.79
CA LEU A 188 -2.14 15.87 2.81
C LEU A 188 -2.31 14.47 2.19
N ASN A 189 -3.34 14.28 1.36
CA ASN A 189 -3.57 12.99 0.68
C ASN A 189 -2.36 12.61 -0.19
N ALA A 190 -1.84 13.55 -0.99
CA ALA A 190 -0.70 13.30 -1.87
C ALA A 190 0.58 12.99 -1.09
N MET A 191 0.90 13.78 -0.05
CA MET A 191 2.12 13.62 0.74
C MET A 191 2.14 12.33 1.57
N PHE A 192 1.04 12.02 2.27
CA PHE A 192 0.96 10.75 3.00
C PHE A 192 1.11 9.57 2.04
N THR A 193 0.46 9.62 0.88
CA THR A 193 0.60 8.56 -0.14
C THR A 193 2.04 8.48 -0.66
N ALA A 194 2.67 9.61 -0.95
CA ALA A 194 4.02 9.67 -1.49
C ALA A 194 5.07 9.07 -0.55
N ILE A 195 4.89 9.24 0.76
CA ILE A 195 5.82 8.72 1.79
C ILE A 195 5.52 7.25 2.12
N VAL A 196 4.24 6.92 2.30
CA VAL A 196 3.82 5.58 2.76
C VAL A 196 3.96 4.54 1.64
N LEU A 197 3.80 4.93 0.38
CA LEU A 197 3.94 4.01 -0.76
C LEU A 197 5.31 3.30 -0.78
N PRO A 198 6.47 3.98 -0.87
CA PRO A 198 7.77 3.31 -0.84
C PRO A 198 8.04 2.58 0.48
N MET A 199 7.53 3.10 1.61
CA MET A 199 7.64 2.44 2.92
C MET A 199 7.02 1.04 2.92
N ILE A 200 5.86 0.87 2.25
CA ILE A 200 5.18 -0.42 2.18
C ILE A 200 5.80 -1.33 1.10
N THR A 201 6.23 -0.76 -0.03
CA THR A 201 6.50 -1.55 -1.24
C THR A 201 7.97 -1.86 -1.50
N CYS A 202 8.91 -1.13 -0.91
CA CYS A 202 10.35 -1.24 -1.23
C CYS A 202 11.17 -1.86 -0.08
N GLY A 203 10.52 -2.59 0.83
CA GLY A 203 11.18 -3.34 1.90
C GLY A 203 11.66 -2.48 3.08
N TRP A 204 12.37 -3.12 4.03
CA TRP A 204 12.68 -2.53 5.34
C TRP A 204 13.60 -1.31 5.29
N LYS A 205 14.54 -1.24 4.33
CA LYS A 205 15.46 -0.10 4.18
C LYS A 205 14.70 1.16 3.76
N ALA A 206 13.82 1.04 2.77
CA ALA A 206 12.95 2.14 2.36
C ALA A 206 12.03 2.56 3.51
N ALA A 207 11.50 1.59 4.27
CA ALA A 207 10.70 1.90 5.44
C ALA A 207 11.46 2.69 6.52
N LEU A 208 12.72 2.35 6.80
CA LEU A 208 13.56 3.08 7.75
C LEU A 208 13.79 4.54 7.30
N VAL A 209 14.08 4.75 6.02
CA VAL A 209 14.31 6.08 5.44
C VAL A 209 13.03 6.91 5.44
N CYS A 210 11.88 6.30 5.12
CA CYS A 210 10.60 6.99 5.05
C CYS A 210 9.94 7.20 6.43
N LEU A 211 10.41 6.53 7.48
CA LEU A 211 9.85 6.64 8.83
C LEU A 211 9.95 8.07 9.38
N LEU A 212 11.12 8.71 9.25
CA LEU A 212 11.32 10.07 9.77
C LEU A 212 10.44 11.10 9.02
N PRO A 213 10.40 11.14 7.68
CA PRO A 213 9.43 11.95 6.94
C PRO A 213 7.97 11.65 7.32
N TYR A 214 7.63 10.38 7.53
CA TYR A 214 6.28 9.96 7.91
C TYR A 214 5.87 10.52 9.28
N LEU A 215 6.70 10.34 10.31
CA LEU A 215 6.45 10.89 11.64
C LEU A 215 6.43 12.42 11.62
N GLY A 216 7.33 13.04 10.87
CA GLY A 216 7.35 14.48 10.63
C GLY A 216 6.04 14.96 10.01
N MET A 217 5.50 14.25 9.02
CA MET A 217 4.23 14.58 8.39
C MET A 217 3.00 14.32 9.27
N ILE A 218 3.04 13.40 10.22
CA ILE A 218 1.95 13.27 11.21
C ILE A 218 1.89 14.53 12.08
N VAL A 219 3.02 14.97 12.62
CA VAL A 219 3.06 16.15 13.50
C VAL A 219 2.77 17.41 12.70
N LEU A 220 3.47 17.61 11.58
CA LEU A 220 3.30 18.78 10.72
C LEU A 220 1.91 18.80 10.08
N GLY A 221 1.42 17.66 9.58
CA GLY A 221 0.10 17.56 8.95
C GLY A 221 -1.04 17.87 9.93
N GLY A 222 -0.94 17.41 11.17
CA GLY A 222 -1.91 17.73 12.22
C GLY A 222 -1.90 19.22 12.56
N TYR A 223 -0.70 19.79 12.75
CA TYR A 223 -0.53 21.22 12.98
C TYR A 223 -1.07 22.08 11.83
N LEU A 224 -0.72 21.73 10.59
CA LEU A 224 -1.18 22.43 9.38
C LEU A 224 -2.71 22.33 9.23
N ALA A 225 -3.30 21.16 9.48
CA ALA A 225 -4.74 21.00 9.39
C ALA A 225 -5.46 21.92 10.39
N VAL A 226 -4.97 22.02 11.63
CA VAL A 226 -5.52 22.95 12.63
C VAL A 226 -5.32 24.40 12.19
N VAL A 227 -4.08 24.83 11.96
CA VAL A 227 -3.76 26.23 11.70
C VAL A 227 -4.42 26.75 10.43
N VAL A 228 -4.40 25.98 9.35
CA VAL A 228 -4.92 26.46 8.06
C VAL A 228 -6.44 26.50 8.05
N LEU A 229 -7.09 25.50 8.65
CA LEU A 229 -8.55 25.45 8.68
C LEU A 229 -9.15 26.41 9.69
N ASP A 230 -8.38 26.86 10.69
CA ASP A 230 -8.75 27.92 11.64
C ASP A 230 -8.38 29.34 11.16
N SER A 231 -7.60 29.44 10.07
CA SER A 231 -7.21 30.73 9.50
C SER A 231 -8.37 31.40 8.76
N PRO A 232 -8.38 32.74 8.65
CA PRO A 232 -9.31 33.45 7.78
C PRO A 232 -9.02 33.13 6.30
N PRO A 233 -10.05 33.05 5.45
CA PRO A 233 -9.86 32.76 4.03
C PRO A 233 -9.25 33.97 3.30
N LEU A 234 -7.97 33.83 2.93
CA LEU A 234 -7.20 34.84 2.21
C LEU A 234 -6.76 34.29 0.85
N MET A 235 -6.80 35.13 -0.19
CA MET A 235 -6.37 34.75 -1.55
C MET A 235 -4.92 34.25 -1.61
N THR A 236 -4.04 34.85 -0.82
CA THR A 236 -2.64 34.41 -0.68
C THR A 236 -2.55 33.00 -0.10
N GLY A 237 -3.42 32.68 0.87
CA GLY A 237 -3.56 31.33 1.42
C GLY A 237 -4.04 30.34 0.37
N ALA A 238 -5.04 30.70 -0.43
CA ALA A 238 -5.54 29.83 -1.51
C ALA A 238 -4.45 29.51 -2.54
N ALA A 239 -3.69 30.52 -3.00
CA ALA A 239 -2.59 30.32 -3.92
C ALA A 239 -1.49 29.42 -3.33
N LEU A 240 -1.12 29.65 -2.06
CA LEU A 240 -0.12 28.86 -1.34
C LEU A 240 -0.53 27.39 -1.25
N TRP A 241 -1.75 27.11 -0.79
CA TRP A 241 -2.19 25.74 -0.54
C TRP A 241 -2.55 24.98 -1.81
N MET A 242 -3.04 25.64 -2.84
CA MET A 242 -3.18 25.04 -4.17
C MET A 242 -1.81 24.70 -4.77
N GLY A 243 -0.84 25.62 -4.64
CA GLY A 243 0.55 25.36 -5.03
C GLY A 243 1.16 24.18 -4.27
N ALA A 244 0.96 24.11 -2.95
CA ALA A 244 1.40 23.00 -2.12
C ALA A 244 0.73 21.67 -2.56
N GLY A 245 -0.58 21.67 -2.83
CA GLY A 245 -1.29 20.51 -3.35
C GLY A 245 -0.69 19.98 -4.67
N LEU A 246 -0.36 20.88 -5.60
CA LEU A 246 0.32 20.52 -6.85
C LEU A 246 1.72 19.94 -6.61
N VAL A 247 2.51 20.54 -5.71
CA VAL A 247 3.81 20.00 -5.30
C VAL A 247 3.67 18.60 -4.69
N GLY A 248 2.65 18.39 -3.86
CA GLY A 248 2.31 17.09 -3.30
C GLY A 248 2.05 16.04 -4.40
N LEU A 249 1.28 16.39 -5.44
CA LEU A 249 1.04 15.50 -6.58
C LEU A 249 2.32 15.19 -7.37
N VAL A 250 3.21 16.17 -7.55
CA VAL A 250 4.51 15.94 -8.21
C VAL A 250 5.37 14.98 -7.39
N LEU A 251 5.43 15.15 -6.07
CA LEU A 251 6.15 14.25 -5.16
C LEU A 251 5.53 12.85 -5.14
N LEU A 252 4.20 12.74 -5.22
CA LEU A 252 3.50 11.47 -5.38
C LEU A 252 3.87 10.78 -6.70
N ALA A 253 3.92 11.52 -7.81
CA ALA A 253 4.33 10.97 -9.09
C ALA A 253 5.80 10.48 -9.03
N ALA A 254 6.70 11.28 -8.47
CA ALA A 254 8.12 10.94 -8.31
C ALA A 254 8.32 9.69 -7.43
N SER A 255 7.69 9.65 -6.26
CA SER A 255 7.75 8.47 -5.36
C SER A 255 7.16 7.22 -6.02
N SER A 256 6.05 7.35 -6.75
CA SER A 256 5.45 6.25 -7.50
C SER A 256 6.38 5.72 -8.59
N LEU A 257 7.11 6.60 -9.29
CA LEU A 257 8.12 6.21 -10.28
C LEU A 257 9.29 5.46 -9.62
N VAL A 258 9.76 5.93 -8.47
CA VAL A 258 10.80 5.24 -7.68
C VAL A 258 10.34 3.82 -7.34
N VAL A 259 9.10 3.65 -6.87
CA VAL A 259 8.54 2.31 -6.58
C VAL A 259 8.47 1.43 -7.82
N VAL A 260 8.05 1.98 -8.96
CA VAL A 260 8.03 1.23 -10.23
C VAL A 260 9.43 0.78 -10.62
N TRP A 261 10.44 1.64 -10.42
CA TRP A 261 11.84 1.34 -10.72
C TRP A 261 12.39 0.23 -9.83
N PHE A 262 12.24 0.35 -8.50
CA PHE A 262 12.65 -0.70 -7.54
C PHE A 262 12.00 -2.06 -7.86
N ARG A 263 10.70 -2.08 -8.16
CA ARG A 263 9.99 -3.32 -8.51
C ARG A 263 10.50 -3.96 -9.80
N ARG A 264 11.05 -3.18 -10.75
CA ARG A 264 11.65 -3.73 -11.99
C ARG A 264 12.98 -4.40 -11.71
N ASP A 265 13.81 -3.80 -10.86
CA ASP A 265 15.13 -4.33 -10.52
C ASP A 265 15.03 -5.65 -9.76
N ASP A 266 14.08 -5.77 -8.82
CA ASP A 266 13.83 -7.02 -8.08
C ASP A 266 13.46 -8.18 -9.02
N ILE A 267 12.58 -7.94 -10.00
CA ILE A 267 12.20 -8.95 -11.01
C ILE A 267 13.40 -9.35 -11.88
N GLY A 268 14.27 -8.40 -12.24
CA GLY A 268 15.50 -8.66 -12.98
C GLY A 268 16.47 -9.55 -12.19
N ALA A 269 16.64 -9.26 -10.89
CA ALA A 269 17.49 -10.03 -10.00
C ALA A 269 16.98 -11.46 -9.73
N GLU A 270 15.66 -11.65 -9.64
CA GLU A 270 15.08 -12.99 -9.49
C GLU A 270 15.29 -13.85 -10.74
N ARG A 271 15.14 -13.27 -11.95
CA ARG A 271 15.36 -13.99 -13.22
C ARG A 271 16.81 -14.44 -13.39
N THR A 272 17.78 -13.60 -13.02
CA THR A 272 19.19 -13.96 -13.13
C THR A 272 19.57 -15.07 -12.13
N ARG A 273 19.03 -15.05 -10.91
CA ARG A 273 19.21 -16.14 -9.93
C ARG A 273 18.57 -17.45 -10.38
N ALA A 274 17.38 -17.41 -10.97
CA ALA A 274 16.73 -18.61 -11.52
C ALA A 274 17.53 -19.21 -12.69
N ALA A 275 18.08 -18.36 -13.57
CA ALA A 275 18.92 -18.79 -14.67
C ALA A 275 20.23 -19.44 -14.19
N SER A 276 20.91 -18.85 -13.20
CA SER A 276 22.15 -19.41 -12.64
C SER A 276 21.92 -20.69 -11.83
N GLY A 277 20.79 -20.79 -11.11
CA GLY A 277 20.39 -22.01 -10.40
C GLY A 277 20.05 -23.19 -11.35
N SER A 278 19.56 -22.91 -12.56
CA SER A 278 19.28 -23.96 -13.55
C SER A 278 20.54 -24.51 -14.23
N MET A 279 21.64 -23.74 -14.25
CA MET A 279 22.91 -24.17 -14.86
C MET A 279 23.75 -25.07 -13.97
N SER A 280 23.61 -25.02 -12.63
CA SER A 280 24.33 -25.92 -11.72
C SER A 280 23.69 -27.31 -11.59
N GLY A 281 22.50 -27.51 -12.16
CA GLY A 281 21.76 -28.78 -12.12
C GLY A 281 21.96 -29.69 -13.33
N ARG A 282 22.83 -29.36 -14.29
CA ARG A 282 23.17 -30.29 -15.39
C ARG A 282 24.19 -31.31 -14.88
N PRO A 283 23.83 -32.61 -14.75
CA PRO A 283 24.83 -33.63 -14.50
C PRO A 283 25.82 -33.64 -15.67
N SER A 284 27.10 -33.53 -15.35
CA SER A 284 28.18 -33.83 -16.28
C SER A 284 28.02 -35.28 -16.74
N LEU A 285 27.61 -35.44 -18.01
CA LEU A 285 27.70 -36.70 -18.74
C LEU A 285 29.18 -37.03 -18.99
#